data_AF-A0A9J7ILX9-F1
#
_entry.id   AF-A0A9J7ILX9-F1
#
_cell.length_a   1.000
_cell.length_b   1.000
_cell.length_c   1.000
_cell.angle_alpha   90.00
_cell.angle_beta   90.00
_cell.angle_gamma   90.00
#
_symmetry.space_group_name_H-M   'P 1'
#
loop_
_entity.id
_entity.type
_entity.pdbx_description
1 polymer ?
#
loop_
_entity_poly.entity_id
_entity_poly.type
_entity_poly.pdbx_seq_one_letter_code
_entity_poly.pdbx_strand_id
1 'polypeptide(L)'
;MARLIFNACSDKTKPPLIIKPSAEDLKDIETNFRVLPLFEKSCFEKARIKHLSLDKNEKLKCCWTKYKQNLETRDYEPFHFPDIRDLHYRKYIIEYLPSEKKFKFDNRMKMKAGPGVDYRGQMPIPHELLMKRGGSKITQERRKQRQPKYEKRKVIDNEMEKKK
;
A
#
# COMPACT_ATOMS: atom_id res chain seq x y z
N MET A 1 25.67 -8.25 13.24
CA MET A 1 25.93 -7.80 14.64
C MET A 1 24.70 -7.77 15.55
N ALA A 2 23.48 -7.50 15.06
CA ALA A 2 22.28 -7.43 15.91
C ALA A 2 22.05 -8.66 16.82
N ARG A 3 22.35 -9.88 16.35
CA ARG A 3 22.19 -11.12 17.13
C ARG A 3 23.03 -11.18 18.42
N LEU A 4 24.16 -10.48 18.49
CA LEU A 4 25.06 -10.51 19.66
C LEU A 4 24.51 -9.68 20.84
N ILE A 5 23.80 -8.59 20.54
CA ILE A 5 23.26 -7.68 21.56
C ILE A 5 22.10 -8.34 22.32
N PHE A 6 21.28 -9.14 21.64
CA PHE A 6 20.12 -9.79 22.25
C PHE A 6 20.48 -10.99 23.14
N ASN A 7 21.55 -11.72 22.82
CA ASN A 7 21.97 -12.89 23.61
C ASN A 7 22.47 -12.51 25.00
N ALA A 8 23.09 -11.35 25.14
CA ALA A 8 23.69 -10.94 26.41
C ALA A 8 22.66 -10.49 27.48
N CYS A 9 21.37 -10.50 27.16
CA CYS A 9 20.28 -10.25 28.12
C CYS A 9 19.32 -11.46 28.17
N SER A 10 19.81 -12.66 27.84
CA SER A 10 19.04 -13.92 27.91
C SER A 10 18.53 -14.23 29.31
N ASP A 11 19.34 -13.89 30.32
CA ASP A 11 19.14 -14.34 31.71
C ASP A 11 18.08 -13.52 32.44
N LYS A 12 17.66 -12.39 31.86
CA LYS A 12 16.63 -11.53 32.44
C LYS A 12 15.25 -12.00 32.02
N THR A 13 14.35 -12.04 33.00
CA THR A 13 12.99 -12.52 32.80
C THR A 13 12.14 -11.46 32.11
N LYS A 14 11.26 -11.94 31.25
CA LYS A 14 10.19 -11.15 30.69
C LYS A 14 8.96 -11.37 31.58
N PRO A 15 8.34 -10.33 32.13
CA PRO A 15 7.14 -10.51 32.94
C PRO A 15 6.03 -11.16 32.10
N PRO A 16 5.17 -12.00 32.70
CA PRO A 16 4.03 -12.56 31.99
C PRO A 16 3.03 -11.47 31.61
N LEU A 17 2.30 -11.68 30.52
CA LEU A 17 1.20 -10.79 30.14
C LEU A 17 0.01 -11.03 31.07
N ILE A 18 -0.21 -10.10 32.01
CA ILE A 18 -1.36 -10.12 32.92
C ILE A 18 -2.46 -9.26 32.30
N ILE A 19 -3.56 -9.90 31.88
CA ILE A 19 -4.70 -9.22 31.22
C ILE A 19 -5.67 -8.61 32.25
N LYS A 20 -5.55 -8.99 33.53
CA LYS A 20 -6.42 -8.47 34.60
C LYS A 20 -6.17 -6.96 34.79
N PRO A 21 -7.19 -6.09 34.59
CA PRO A 21 -7.05 -4.65 34.74
C PRO A 21 -6.87 -4.28 36.22
N SER A 22 -5.99 -3.31 36.50
CA SER A 22 -5.87 -2.69 37.83
C SER A 22 -7.07 -1.78 38.11
N ALA A 23 -7.33 -1.45 39.38
CA ALA A 23 -8.37 -0.49 39.77
C ALA A 23 -8.19 0.89 39.11
N GLU A 24 -6.94 1.30 38.88
CA GLU A 24 -6.60 2.52 38.13
C GLU A 24 -6.95 2.38 36.64
N ASP A 25 -6.70 1.21 36.04
CA ASP A 25 -6.99 0.97 34.63
C ASP A 25 -8.48 1.04 34.33
N LEU A 26 -9.31 0.58 35.29
CA LEU A 26 -10.76 0.61 35.22
C LEU A 26 -11.28 2.05 35.24
N LYS A 27 -10.79 2.90 36.16
CA LYS A 27 -11.13 4.34 36.21
C LYS A 27 -10.79 5.06 34.90
N ASP A 28 -9.61 4.76 34.35
CA ASP A 28 -9.19 5.31 33.06
C ASP A 28 -10.02 4.78 31.88
N ILE A 29 -10.58 3.57 31.98
CA ILE A 29 -11.49 3.04 30.95
C ILE A 29 -12.87 3.68 31.08
N GLU A 30 -13.38 3.83 32.31
CA GLU A 30 -14.66 4.44 32.63
C GLU A 30 -14.74 5.90 32.14
N THR A 31 -13.66 6.66 32.32
CA THR A 31 -13.58 8.05 31.83
C THR A 31 -13.56 8.16 30.30
N ASN A 32 -13.20 7.09 29.59
CA ASN A 32 -13.19 7.04 28.14
C ASN A 32 -14.52 6.46 27.61
N PHE A 33 -15.52 7.31 27.41
CA PHE A 33 -16.85 6.93 26.91
C PHE A 33 -16.87 6.30 25.49
N ARG A 34 -15.74 6.26 24.77
CA ARG A 34 -15.60 5.60 23.45
C ARG A 34 -15.50 4.07 23.52
N VAL A 35 -15.39 3.48 24.71
CA VAL A 35 -14.94 2.09 24.91
C VAL A 35 -16.09 1.05 24.90
N LEU A 36 -17.35 1.49 24.78
CA LEU A 36 -18.52 0.62 25.00
C LEU A 36 -18.66 -0.62 24.08
N PRO A 37 -18.12 -0.69 22.84
CA PRO A 37 -18.11 -1.94 22.08
C PRO A 37 -16.82 -2.78 22.24
N LEU A 38 -15.78 -2.30 22.94
CA LEU A 38 -14.42 -2.85 22.86
C LEU A 38 -13.68 -2.91 24.20
N PHE A 39 -14.40 -3.06 25.32
CA PHE A 39 -13.80 -3.13 26.66
C PHE A 39 -12.67 -4.16 26.76
N GLU A 40 -12.89 -5.38 26.29
CA GLU A 40 -11.88 -6.45 26.28
C GLU A 40 -10.64 -6.08 25.48
N LYS A 41 -10.83 -5.43 24.32
CA LYS A 41 -9.74 -4.95 23.48
C LYS A 41 -8.94 -3.86 24.19
N SER A 42 -9.61 -2.91 24.85
CA SER A 42 -8.93 -1.85 25.60
C SER A 42 -8.12 -2.42 26.77
N CYS A 43 -8.69 -3.36 27.53
CA CYS A 43 -8.00 -4.08 28.60
C CYS A 43 -6.77 -4.82 28.06
N PHE A 44 -6.92 -5.53 26.94
CA PHE A 44 -5.81 -6.23 26.29
C PHE A 44 -4.72 -5.28 25.81
N GLU A 45 -5.08 -4.15 25.20
CA GLU A 45 -4.13 -3.13 24.74
C GLU A 45 -3.36 -2.51 25.90
N LYS A 46 -4.03 -2.13 26.99
CA LYS A 46 -3.38 -1.60 28.20
C LYS A 46 -2.43 -2.63 28.83
N ALA A 47 -2.88 -3.87 28.97
CA ALA A 47 -2.04 -4.97 29.47
C ALA A 47 -0.80 -5.16 28.59
N ARG A 48 -0.97 -5.11 27.27
CA ARG A 48 0.11 -5.25 26.29
C ARG A 48 1.10 -4.08 26.36
N ILE A 49 0.62 -2.84 26.50
CA ILE A 49 1.46 -1.65 26.66
C ILE A 49 2.30 -1.78 27.94
N LYS A 50 1.69 -2.15 29.08
CA LYS A 50 2.39 -2.34 30.35
C LYS A 50 3.43 -3.47 30.29
N HIS A 51 3.13 -4.53 29.55
CA HIS A 51 4.04 -5.66 29.39
C HIS A 51 5.21 -5.34 28.44
N LEU A 52 4.99 -4.45 27.46
CA LEU A 52 6.03 -3.96 26.53
C LEU A 52 6.70 -2.67 27.03
N SER A 53 6.32 -2.14 28.20
CA SER A 53 6.93 -0.95 28.76
C SER A 53 8.31 -1.27 29.35
N LEU A 54 9.20 -0.28 29.32
CA LEU A 54 10.51 -0.39 29.95
C LEU A 54 10.39 -0.51 31.47
N ASP A 55 9.36 0.05 32.09
CA ASP A 55 9.25 0.11 33.55
C ASP A 55 9.22 -1.27 34.20
N LYS A 56 8.42 -2.19 33.64
CA LYS A 56 8.22 -3.54 34.18
C LYS A 56 9.13 -4.59 33.55
N ASN A 57 9.62 -4.33 32.33
CA ASN A 57 10.35 -5.33 31.55
C ASN A 57 11.86 -5.14 31.67
N GLU A 58 12.48 -5.87 32.60
CA GLU A 58 13.92 -5.83 32.86
C GLU A 58 14.77 -6.25 31.67
N LYS A 59 14.27 -7.20 30.88
CA LYS A 59 14.91 -7.63 29.64
C LYS A 59 14.97 -6.49 28.62
N LEU A 60 13.87 -5.77 28.43
CA LEU A 60 13.84 -4.59 27.55
C LEU A 60 14.77 -3.48 28.07
N LYS A 61 14.76 -3.21 29.38
CA LYS A 61 15.72 -2.27 30.01
C LYS A 61 17.16 -2.62 29.68
N CYS A 62 17.54 -3.89 29.83
CA CYS A 62 18.89 -4.38 29.51
C CYS A 62 19.25 -4.22 28.04
N CYS A 63 18.36 -4.61 27.13
CA CYS A 63 18.60 -4.44 25.70
C CYS A 63 18.73 -2.95 25.35
N TRP A 64 17.94 -2.08 25.97
CA TRP A 64 17.99 -0.64 25.75
C TRP A 64 19.27 0.01 26.26
N THR A 65 19.76 -0.37 27.45
CA THR A 65 21.04 0.16 27.94
C THR A 65 22.20 -0.28 27.06
N LYS A 66 22.22 -1.55 26.64
CA LYS A 66 23.22 -2.05 25.68
C LYS A 66 23.11 -1.38 24.31
N TYR A 67 21.89 -1.11 23.86
CA TYR A 67 21.67 -0.35 22.64
C TYR A 67 22.29 1.04 22.74
N LYS A 68 22.08 1.75 23.86
CA LYS A 68 22.68 3.07 24.11
C LYS A 68 24.21 3.03 24.16
N GLN A 69 24.78 2.03 24.82
CA GLN A 69 26.25 1.88 24.91
C GLN A 69 26.91 1.62 23.55
N ASN A 70 26.19 1.01 22.60
CA ASN A 70 26.69 0.69 21.27
C ASN A 70 26.17 1.68 20.19
N LEU A 71 25.75 2.88 20.57
CA LEU A 71 25.30 3.90 19.60
C LEU A 71 26.46 4.40 18.74
N GLU A 72 27.64 4.59 19.34
CA GLU A 72 28.82 5.16 18.68
C GLU A 72 29.51 4.17 17.75
N THR A 73 29.47 2.88 18.09
CA THR A 73 30.09 1.79 17.30
C THR A 73 29.21 1.30 16.16
N ARG A 74 28.04 1.92 15.95
CA ARG A 74 27.09 1.50 14.93
C ARG A 74 27.44 2.14 13.59
N ASP A 75 27.64 1.28 12.59
CA ASP A 75 27.66 1.72 11.20
C ASP A 75 26.35 2.44 10.88
N TYR A 76 26.44 3.72 10.52
CA TYR A 76 25.29 4.51 10.13
C TYR A 76 24.77 4.01 8.79
N GLU A 77 23.79 3.12 8.85
CA GLU A 77 22.98 2.75 7.70
C GLU A 77 21.75 3.67 7.65
N PRO A 78 21.49 4.39 6.54
CA PRO A 78 20.28 5.19 6.42
C PRO A 78 19.05 4.30 6.64
N PHE A 79 18.03 4.84 7.31
CA PHE A 79 16.79 4.11 7.52
C PHE A 79 16.14 3.85 6.16
N HIS A 80 16.07 2.57 5.77
CA HIS A 80 15.35 2.16 4.59
C HIS A 80 13.88 2.01 4.95
N PHE A 81 13.06 2.96 4.51
CA PHE A 81 11.62 2.83 4.67
C PHE A 81 11.15 1.56 3.95
N PRO A 82 10.35 0.71 4.62
CA PRO A 82 9.71 -0.41 3.97
C PRO A 82 8.91 0.11 2.77
N ASP A 83 9.12 -0.46 1.59
CA ASP A 83 8.32 -0.08 0.43
C ASP A 83 6.88 -0.52 0.65
N ILE A 84 5.92 0.36 0.39
CA ILE A 84 4.48 0.09 0.55
C ILE A 84 4.08 -1.16 -0.24
N ARG A 85 4.76 -1.45 -1.35
CA ARG A 85 4.52 -2.62 -2.19
C ARG A 85 4.85 -3.96 -1.51
N ASP A 86 5.72 -3.94 -0.51
CA ASP A 86 6.09 -5.14 0.26
C ASP A 86 5.15 -5.34 1.47
N LEU A 87 4.25 -4.38 1.72
CA LEU A 87 3.20 -4.49 2.72
C LEU A 87 2.02 -5.28 2.14
N HIS A 88 1.72 -6.44 2.71
CA HIS A 88 0.69 -7.34 2.22
C HIS A 88 -0.40 -7.54 3.27
N TYR A 89 -1.66 -7.59 2.83
CA TYR A 89 -2.77 -7.94 3.69
C TYR A 89 -3.05 -9.44 3.57
N ARG A 90 -2.67 -10.23 4.57
CA ARG A 90 -2.85 -11.69 4.60
C ARG A 90 -3.53 -12.12 5.89
N LYS A 91 -4.57 -12.96 5.80
CA LYS A 91 -5.33 -13.46 6.97
C LYS A 91 -5.76 -12.34 7.94
N TYR A 92 -6.27 -11.24 7.40
CA TYR A 92 -6.69 -10.07 8.17
C TYR A 92 -5.59 -9.31 8.91
N ILE A 93 -4.32 -9.64 8.66
CA ILE A 93 -3.15 -9.00 9.27
C ILE A 93 -2.33 -8.33 8.18
N ILE A 94 -1.83 -7.13 8.47
CA ILE A 94 -0.85 -6.45 7.62
C ILE A 94 0.52 -7.05 7.94
N GLU A 95 1.06 -7.81 7.00
CA GLU A 95 2.38 -8.46 7.10
C GLU A 95 3.36 -7.76 6.16
N TYR A 96 4.57 -7.46 6.64
CA TYR A 96 5.66 -6.99 5.79
C TYR A 96 6.41 -8.19 5.20
N LEU A 97 6.24 -8.41 3.91
CA LEU A 97 6.83 -9.50 3.15
C LEU A 97 7.76 -8.87 2.10
N PRO A 98 9.04 -8.65 2.42
CA PRO A 98 9.99 -8.06 1.48
C PRO A 98 10.17 -9.03 0.31
N SER A 99 9.55 -8.71 -0.83
CA SER A 99 9.82 -9.39 -2.08
C SER A 99 11.25 -9.01 -2.48
N GLU A 100 12.15 -9.98 -2.65
CA GLU A 100 13.57 -9.74 -2.88
C GLU A 100 13.81 -8.77 -4.05
N LYS A 101 14.03 -7.49 -3.75
CA LYS A 101 14.44 -6.48 -4.74
C LYS A 101 15.95 -6.46 -4.94
N LYS A 102 16.58 -7.63 -5.13
CA LYS A 102 17.94 -7.67 -5.69
C LYS A 102 17.93 -7.78 -7.22
N PHE A 103 16.86 -8.29 -7.82
CA PHE A 103 16.71 -8.39 -9.27
C PHE A 103 15.29 -8.00 -9.70
N LYS A 104 14.98 -6.70 -9.69
CA LYS A 104 13.94 -6.21 -10.60
C LYS A 104 14.50 -6.36 -12.01
N PHE A 105 14.33 -7.54 -12.61
CA PHE A 105 14.46 -7.66 -14.05
C PHE A 105 13.50 -6.64 -14.65
N ASP A 106 14.05 -5.69 -15.39
CA ASP A 106 13.29 -4.66 -16.07
C ASP A 106 12.48 -5.33 -17.18
N ASN A 107 11.31 -5.88 -16.81
CA ASN A 107 10.42 -6.56 -17.74
C ASN A 107 9.85 -5.62 -18.81
N ARG A 108 10.13 -4.30 -18.71
CA ARG A 108 9.83 -3.32 -19.77
C ARG A 108 10.61 -3.56 -21.07
N MET A 109 11.72 -4.31 -21.05
CA MET A 109 12.59 -4.47 -22.23
C MET A 109 12.54 -5.84 -22.93
N LYS A 110 11.66 -6.76 -22.54
CA LYS A 110 11.50 -8.04 -23.24
C LYS A 110 10.13 -8.15 -23.90
N MET A 111 9.82 -7.25 -24.83
CA MET A 111 8.78 -7.57 -25.81
C MET A 111 9.26 -8.78 -26.62
N LYS A 112 8.45 -9.83 -26.68
CA LYS A 112 8.73 -10.96 -27.57
C LYS A 112 8.75 -10.43 -29.00
N ALA A 113 9.66 -10.94 -29.84
CA ALA A 113 9.69 -10.60 -31.26
C ALA A 113 8.30 -10.83 -31.84
N GLY A 114 7.71 -9.76 -32.37
CA GLY A 114 6.32 -9.71 -32.79
C GLY A 114 6.18 -8.69 -33.92
N PRO A 115 5.00 -8.59 -34.55
CA PRO A 115 4.82 -7.70 -35.69
C PRO A 115 5.14 -6.24 -35.30
N GLY A 116 6.23 -5.69 -35.85
CA GLY A 116 6.70 -4.33 -35.57
C GLY A 116 7.77 -4.19 -34.47
N VAL A 117 8.22 -5.30 -33.86
CA VAL A 117 9.27 -5.31 -32.82
C VAL A 117 10.22 -6.48 -33.06
N ASP A 118 11.47 -6.18 -33.42
CA ASP A 118 12.54 -7.15 -33.63
C ASP A 118 13.32 -7.42 -32.33
N TYR A 119 14.27 -8.37 -32.33
CA TYR A 119 15.13 -8.69 -31.17
C TYR A 119 15.98 -7.50 -30.69
N ARG A 120 16.11 -6.44 -31.51
CA ARG A 120 16.78 -5.17 -31.19
C ARG A 120 15.83 -4.03 -30.82
N GLY A 121 14.50 -4.25 -30.80
CA GLY A 121 13.51 -3.22 -30.45
C GLY A 121 12.52 -2.90 -31.57
N GLN A 122 11.88 -1.74 -31.53
CA GLN A 122 10.87 -1.35 -32.52
C GLN A 122 11.49 -1.21 -33.91
N MET A 123 10.89 -1.87 -34.91
CA MET A 123 11.34 -1.77 -36.29
C MET A 123 10.76 -0.49 -36.92
N PRO A 124 11.58 0.37 -37.56
CA PRO A 124 11.06 1.57 -38.19
C PRO A 124 10.03 1.19 -39.27
N ILE A 125 8.91 1.91 -39.30
CA ILE A 125 7.83 1.67 -40.27
C ILE A 125 8.38 1.96 -41.68
N PRO A 126 8.34 1.00 -42.62
CA PRO A 126 8.79 1.21 -43.98
C PRO A 126 8.12 2.43 -44.61
N HIS A 127 8.91 3.29 -45.27
CA HIS A 127 8.39 4.51 -45.90
C HIS A 127 7.27 4.26 -46.91
N GLU A 128 7.26 3.10 -47.57
CA GLU A 128 6.23 2.68 -48.52
C GLU A 128 4.82 2.54 -47.88
N LEU A 129 4.74 2.23 -46.57
CA LEU A 129 3.50 2.14 -45.82
C LEU A 129 2.93 3.51 -45.43
N LEU A 130 3.79 4.52 -45.29
CA LEU A 130 3.37 5.90 -45.00
C LEU A 130 2.70 6.55 -46.22
N MET A 131 3.10 6.18 -47.44
CA MET A 131 2.57 6.76 -48.68
C MET A 131 1.19 6.21 -49.09
N LYS A 132 0.75 5.07 -48.55
CA LYS A 132 -0.60 4.51 -48.82
C LYS A 132 -1.70 5.03 -47.90
N ARG A 133 -1.38 5.86 -46.88
CA ARG A 133 -2.38 6.59 -46.07
C ARG A 133 -2.84 7.87 -46.75
N GLY A 134 -3.23 7.76 -48.01
CA GLY A 134 -3.78 8.84 -48.83
C GLY A 134 -4.93 8.34 -49.66
N GLY A 135 -6.09 8.09 -49.02
CA GLY A 135 -7.34 7.74 -49.68
C GLY A 135 -8.46 8.66 -49.21
N SER A 136 -8.57 9.81 -49.87
CA SER A 136 -9.70 10.74 -49.82
C SER A 136 -11.05 10.00 -50.00
N LYS A 137 -12.01 10.20 -49.08
CA LYS A 137 -13.51 10.14 -49.24
C LYS A 137 -14.33 9.78 -47.98
N ILE A 138 -13.75 9.33 -46.87
CA ILE A 138 -14.53 8.82 -45.71
C ILE A 138 -15.21 9.94 -44.87
N THR A 139 -14.79 11.19 -44.96
CA THR A 139 -15.31 12.28 -44.11
C THR A 139 -16.64 12.90 -44.55
N GLN A 140 -17.08 12.75 -45.81
CA GLN A 140 -18.32 13.40 -46.28
C GLN A 140 -19.61 12.63 -45.98
N GLU A 141 -19.59 11.29 -45.90
CA GLU A 141 -20.81 10.50 -45.68
C GLU A 141 -21.34 10.59 -44.24
N ARG A 142 -20.46 10.77 -43.25
CA ARG A 142 -20.84 10.89 -41.83
C ARG A 142 -21.61 12.17 -41.50
N ARG A 143 -21.52 13.23 -42.32
CA ARG A 143 -22.25 14.48 -42.09
C ARG A 143 -23.71 14.40 -42.56
N LYS A 144 -24.02 13.67 -43.64
CA LYS A 144 -25.40 13.57 -44.15
C LYS A 144 -26.31 12.69 -43.27
N GLN A 145 -25.76 11.69 -42.59
CA GLN A 145 -26.55 10.82 -41.71
C GLN A 145 -26.96 11.47 -40.37
N ARG A 146 -26.37 12.60 -39.98
CA ARG A 146 -26.69 13.25 -38.69
C ARG A 146 -27.87 14.23 -38.75
N GLN A 147 -28.23 14.73 -39.92
CA GLN A 147 -29.33 15.70 -40.04
C GLN A 147 -30.74 15.13 -39.80
N PRO A 148 -31.14 13.93 -40.27
CA PRO A 148 -32.52 13.45 -40.08
C PRO A 148 -32.87 13.12 -38.61
N LYS A 149 -31.86 12.98 -37.74
CA LYS A 149 -32.07 12.67 -36.31
C LYS A 149 -32.30 13.92 -35.46
N TYR A 150 -31.85 15.09 -35.91
CA TYR A 150 -32.03 16.36 -35.20
C TYR A 150 -33.40 16.99 -35.50
N GLU A 151 -33.89 16.88 -36.73
CA GLU A 151 -35.23 17.35 -37.10
C GLU A 151 -36.34 16.59 -36.37
N LYS A 152 -36.22 15.26 -36.22
CA LYS A 152 -37.20 14.46 -35.46
C LYS A 152 -37.28 14.84 -33.97
N ARG A 153 -36.19 15.33 -33.37
CA ARG A 153 -36.21 15.77 -31.95
C ARG A 153 -36.94 17.11 -31.78
N LYS A 154 -36.75 18.06 -32.70
CA LYS A 154 -37.44 19.36 -32.66
C LYS A 154 -38.96 19.25 -32.82
N VAL A 155 -39.45 18.29 -33.60
CA VAL A 155 -40.89 18.07 -33.74
C VAL A 155 -41.51 17.56 -32.43
N ILE A 156 -40.82 16.64 -31.73
CA ILE A 156 -41.28 16.09 -30.45
C ILE A 156 -41.30 17.15 -29.35
N ASP A 157 -40.27 18.00 -29.29
CA ASP A 157 -40.21 19.06 -28.28
C ASP A 157 -41.31 20.12 -28.49
N ASN A 158 -41.61 20.48 -29.74
CA ASN A 158 -42.69 21.41 -30.07
C ASN A 158 -44.11 20.85 -29.82
N GLU A 159 -44.31 19.53 -29.94
CA GLU A 159 -45.59 18.88 -29.61
C GLU A 159 -45.83 18.78 -28.10
N MET A 160 -44.77 18.69 -27.29
CA MET A 160 -44.88 18.69 -25.83
C MET A 160 -45.18 20.08 -25.25
N GLU A 161 -44.69 21.16 -25.87
CA GLU A 161 -45.01 22.53 -25.43
C GLU A 161 -46.45 22.96 -25.74
N LYS A 162 -47.07 22.44 -26.81
CA LYS A 162 -48.48 22.75 -27.15
C LYS A 162 -49.52 22.00 -26.31
N LYS A 163 -49.11 21.08 -25.46
CA LYS A 163 -49.99 20.27 -24.59
C LYS A 163 -49.99 20.69 -23.12
N LYS A 164 -49.38 21.84 -22.79
CA LYS A 164 -49.51 22.52 -21.50
C LYS A 164 -50.36 23.77 -21.66
#